data_AF-A0A7J9QGP6-F1
#
_entry.id   AF-A0A7J9QGP6-F1
#
_cell.length_a   1.000
_cell.length_b   1.000
_cell.length_c   1.000
_cell.angle_alpha   90.00
_cell.angle_beta   90.00
_cell.angle_gamma   90.00
#
_symmetry.space_group_name_H-M   'P 1'
#
loop_
_entity.id
_entity.type
_entity.pdbx_description
1 polymer ?
#
loop_
_entity_poly.entity_id
_entity_poly.type
_entity_poly.pdbx_seq_one_letter_code
_entity_poly.pdbx_strand_id
1 'polypeptide(L)'
;NIFAINSRKKTKDVEADKLLDFIWENFNMLPFALRWITKDRDEKEARELLNILVKKKAVQAYPVLIEVNEQRVAQAEHTFIPTENGVTVTTKA
;
A
#
# COMPACT_ATOMS: atom_id res chain seq x y z
N ASN A 1 2.58 4.83 -6.55
CA ASN A 1 3.07 3.43 -6.49
C ASN A 1 2.97 2.83 -5.09
N ILE A 2 1.90 3.13 -4.35
CA ILE A 2 1.62 2.53 -3.04
C ILE A 2 0.17 2.05 -3.07
N PHE A 3 -0.07 0.88 -2.49
CA PHE A 3 -1.36 0.20 -2.49
C PHE A 3 -1.59 -0.47 -1.12
N ALA A 4 -2.85 -0.78 -0.78
CA ALA A 4 -3.17 -1.62 0.37
C ALA A 4 -4.39 -2.50 0.09
N ILE A 5 -4.49 -3.65 0.77
CA ILE A 5 -5.67 -4.50 0.69
C ILE A 5 -6.82 -3.84 1.46
N ASN A 6 -7.99 -3.74 0.81
CA ASN A 6 -9.26 -3.37 1.44
C ASN A 6 -10.12 -4.60 1.72
N SER A 7 -10.09 -5.61 0.84
CA SER A 7 -10.84 -6.85 1.03
C SER A 7 -10.28 -8.00 0.19
N ARG A 8 -10.58 -9.24 0.61
CA ARG A 8 -10.19 -10.48 -0.10
C ARG A 8 -11.32 -11.06 -0.95
N LYS A 9 -12.21 -10.21 -1.46
CA LYS A 9 -13.33 -10.66 -2.29
C LYS A 9 -12.83 -11.13 -3.64
N LYS A 10 -13.31 -12.29 -4.10
CA LYS A 10 -12.98 -12.84 -5.42
C LYS A 10 -13.37 -11.86 -6.54
N THR A 11 -12.46 -11.68 -7.50
CA THR A 11 -12.58 -10.68 -8.56
C THR A 11 -13.21 -11.22 -9.84
N LYS A 12 -13.40 -12.55 -9.92
CA LYS A 12 -13.75 -13.34 -11.11
C LYS A 12 -12.64 -13.37 -12.17
N ASP A 13 -11.45 -12.91 -11.82
CA ASP A 13 -10.24 -13.03 -12.59
C ASP A 13 -9.25 -13.89 -11.79
N VAL A 14 -8.84 -15.03 -12.35
CA VAL A 14 -8.05 -16.03 -11.65
C VAL A 14 -6.65 -15.52 -11.33
N GLU A 15 -6.02 -14.78 -12.25
CA GLU A 15 -4.67 -14.25 -12.05
C GLU A 15 -4.68 -13.07 -11.09
N ALA A 16 -5.72 -12.22 -11.14
CA ALA A 16 -5.89 -11.16 -10.15
C ALA A 16 -6.13 -11.73 -8.75
N ASP A 17 -6.93 -12.79 -8.63
CA ASP A 17 -7.15 -13.46 -7.34
C ASP A 17 -5.87 -14.11 -6.80
N LYS A 18 -5.04 -14.72 -7.66
CA LYS A 18 -3.71 -15.23 -7.27
C LYS A 18 -2.79 -14.11 -6.80
N LEU A 19 -2.79 -12.97 -7.48
CA LEU A 19 -2.02 -11.81 -7.04
C LEU A 19 -2.53 -11.27 -5.70
N LEU A 20 -3.85 -11.24 -5.49
CA LEU A 20 -4.44 -10.81 -4.23
C LEU A 20 -4.05 -11.73 -3.06
N ASP A 21 -4.03 -13.04 -3.29
CA ASP A 21 -3.56 -14.02 -2.29
C ASP A 21 -2.06 -13.86 -2.00
N PHE A 22 -1.23 -13.66 -3.04
CA PHE A 22 0.19 -13.33 -2.86
C PHE A 22 0.39 -12.05 -2.02
N ILE A 23 -0.35 -10.98 -2.32
CA ILE A 23 -0.26 -9.72 -1.55
C ILE A 23 -0.66 -9.94 -0.09
N TRP A 24 -1.72 -10.72 0.15
CA TRP A 24 -2.18 -11.05 1.51
C TRP A 24 -1.11 -11.81 2.30
N GLU A 25 -0.51 -12.83 1.70
CA GLU A 25 0.51 -13.66 2.36
C GLU A 25 1.79 -12.88 2.67
N ASN A 26 2.19 -11.93 1.81
CA ASN A 26 3.46 -11.22 1.95
C ASN A 26 3.35 -9.88 2.69
N PHE A 27 2.20 -9.21 2.62
CA PHE A 27 2.02 -7.84 3.14
C PHE A 27 0.81 -7.70 4.08
N ASN A 28 -0.11 -8.68 4.10
CA ASN A 28 -1.33 -8.65 4.91
C ASN A 28 -2.12 -7.34 4.68
N MET A 29 -2.41 -6.58 5.74
CA MET A 29 -3.10 -5.29 5.67
C MET A 29 -2.14 -4.09 5.57
N LEU A 30 -0.83 -4.32 5.53
CA LEU A 30 0.16 -3.24 5.43
C LEU A 30 0.24 -2.70 3.99
N PRO A 31 0.52 -1.41 3.81
CA PRO A 31 0.76 -0.85 2.48
C PRO A 31 1.95 -1.52 1.79
N PHE A 32 1.82 -1.74 0.48
CA PHE A 32 2.84 -2.32 -0.37
C PHE A 32 3.10 -1.48 -1.63
N ALA A 33 4.25 -1.69 -2.26
CA ALA A 33 4.62 -0.99 -3.48
C ALA A 33 4.66 -1.94 -4.68
N LEU A 34 4.32 -1.42 -5.89
CA LEU A 34 4.40 -2.19 -7.14
C LEU A 34 5.80 -2.82 -7.33
N ARG A 35 6.86 -2.06 -7.04
CA ARG A 35 8.25 -2.52 -7.14
C ARG A 35 8.59 -3.75 -6.28
N TRP A 36 7.78 -4.08 -5.27
CA TRP A 36 7.96 -5.28 -4.47
C TRP A 36 7.35 -6.51 -5.13
N ILE A 37 6.32 -6.33 -5.95
CA ILE A 37 5.66 -7.39 -6.73
C ILE A 37 6.46 -7.72 -7.99
N THR A 38 7.06 -6.70 -8.62
CA THR A 38 7.76 -6.83 -9.91
C THR A 38 9.20 -7.34 -9.78
N LYS A 39 9.63 -7.80 -8.60
CA LYS A 39 10.94 -8.46 -8.45
C LYS A 39 11.01 -9.77 -9.21
N ASP A 40 9.89 -10.51 -9.22
CA ASP A 40 9.79 -11.86 -9.78
C ASP A 40 8.70 -11.96 -10.88
N ARG A 41 8.19 -10.82 -11.36
CA ARG A 41 7.14 -10.72 -12.39
C ARG A 41 7.39 -9.58 -13.36
N ASP A 42 6.85 -9.71 -14.56
CA ASP A 42 6.77 -8.61 -15.52
C ASP A 42 5.98 -7.42 -14.94
N GLU A 43 6.51 -6.21 -15.10
CA GLU A 43 5.89 -5.02 -14.54
C GLU A 43 4.54 -4.69 -15.18
N LYS A 44 4.40 -4.91 -16.49
CA LYS A 44 3.18 -4.58 -17.22
C LYS A 44 2.05 -5.49 -16.76
N GLU A 45 2.31 -6.79 -16.66
CA GLU A 45 1.35 -7.76 -16.14
C GLU A 45 0.92 -7.42 -14.70
N ALA A 46 1.88 -7.19 -13.80
CA ALA A 46 1.58 -6.85 -12.40
C ALA A 46 0.72 -5.58 -12.29
N ARG A 47 0.97 -4.58 -13.15
CA ARG A 47 0.21 -3.33 -13.20
C ARG A 47 -1.21 -3.55 -13.73
N GLU A 48 -1.39 -4.39 -14.75
CA GLU A 48 -2.71 -4.75 -15.29
C GLU A 48 -3.55 -5.48 -14.23
N LEU A 49 -2.99 -6.47 -13.54
CA LEU A 49 -3.66 -7.20 -12.47
C LEU A 49 -4.01 -6.28 -11.29
N LEU A 50 -3.10 -5.40 -10.86
CA LEU A 50 -3.40 -4.41 -9.83
C LEU A 50 -4.54 -3.48 -10.23
N ASN A 51 -4.61 -3.07 -11.51
CA ASN A 51 -5.72 -2.26 -11.99
C ASN A 51 -7.06 -2.99 -11.89
N ILE A 52 -7.10 -4.31 -12.13
CA ILE A 52 -8.29 -5.14 -11.92
C ILE A 52 -8.67 -5.11 -10.43
N LEU A 53 -7.71 -5.37 -9.53
CA LEU A 53 -7.95 -5.38 -8.08
C LEU A 53 -8.47 -4.03 -7.56
N VAL A 54 -7.94 -2.92 -8.07
CA VAL A 54 -8.38 -1.56 -7.73
C VAL A 54 -9.80 -1.31 -8.23
N LYS A 55 -10.11 -1.64 -9.49
CA LYS A 55 -11.48 -1.52 -10.05
C LYS A 55 -12.50 -2.34 -9.26
N LYS A 56 -12.08 -3.48 -8.72
CA LYS A 56 -12.92 -4.36 -7.88
C LYS A 56 -12.97 -3.96 -6.41
N LYS A 57 -12.28 -2.89 -6.00
CA LYS A 57 -12.17 -2.42 -4.61
C LYS A 57 -11.58 -3.47 -3.65
N ALA A 58 -10.87 -4.46 -4.18
CA ALA A 58 -10.10 -5.42 -3.38
C ALA A 58 -8.82 -4.75 -2.85
N VAL A 59 -8.23 -3.87 -3.67
CA VAL A 59 -7.03 -3.08 -3.36
C VAL A 59 -7.37 -1.60 -3.50
N GLN A 60 -6.77 -0.75 -2.67
CA GLN A 60 -6.81 0.70 -2.79
C GLN A 60 -5.44 1.22 -3.24
N ALA A 61 -5.44 2.22 -4.13
CA ALA A 61 -4.24 2.94 -4.52
C ALA A 61 -4.08 4.22 -3.68
N TYR A 62 -2.86 4.50 -3.24
CA TYR A 62 -2.46 5.77 -2.64
C TYR A 62 -1.67 6.57 -3.68
N PRO A 63 -2.28 7.58 -4.31
CA PRO A 63 -1.60 8.40 -5.30
C PRO A 63 -0.52 9.26 -4.64
N VAL A 64 0.40 9.77 -5.47
CA VAL A 64 1.35 10.79 -5.01
C VAL A 64 0.56 12.05 -4.66
N LEU A 65 0.79 12.60 -3.46
CA LEU A 65 0.19 13.85 -3.03
C LEU A 65 1.14 14.99 -3.43
N ILE A 66 0.63 15.94 -4.19
CA ILE A 66 1.39 17.10 -4.70
C ILE A 66 0.74 18.36 -4.14
N GLU A 67 1.55 19.30 -3.64
CA GLU A 67 1.08 20.60 -3.18
C GLU A 67 0.47 21.37 -4.36
N VAL A 68 -0.70 21.99 -4.15
CA VAL A 68 -1.54 22.50 -5.24
C VAL A 68 -0.87 23.64 -6.03
N ASN A 69 0.03 24.39 -5.41
CA ASN A 69 0.79 25.47 -6.02
C ASN A 69 2.23 25.07 -6.35
N GLU A 70 2.54 23.77 -6.31
CA GLU A 70 3.86 23.19 -6.57
C GLU A 70 4.98 23.78 -5.69
N GLN A 71 4.62 24.25 -4.49
CA GLN A 71 5.58 24.80 -3.55
C GLN A 71 6.33 23.70 -2.78
N ARG A 72 7.42 24.10 -2.13
CA ARG A 72 8.23 23.19 -1.32
C ARG A 72 7.43 22.70 -0.11
N VAL A 73 7.49 21.39 0.13
CA VAL A 73 6.92 20.73 1.30
C VAL A 73 8.04 20.22 2.19
N ALA A 74 7.89 20.40 3.50
CA ALA A 74 8.74 19.78 4.53
C ALA A 74 7.88 18.91 5.45
N GLN A 75 8.44 17.81 5.95
CA GLN A 75 7.74 16.85 6.82
C GLN A 75 8.66 16.42 7.98
N ALA A 76 8.07 16.24 9.16
CA ALA A 76 8.67 15.56 10.31
C ALA A 76 7.62 14.61 10.92
N GLU A 77 8.03 13.43 11.38
CA GLU A 77 7.12 12.41 11.91
C GLU A 77 7.77 11.66 13.09
N HIS A 78 6.99 11.41 14.13
CA HIS A 78 7.34 10.54 15.26
C HIS A 78 6.19 9.60 15.58
N THR A 79 6.52 8.34 15.86
CA THR A 79 5.61 7.39 16.52
C THR A 79 5.78 7.49 18.03
N PHE A 80 4.66 7.46 18.76
CA PHE A 80 4.68 7.52 20.22
C PHE A 80 3.59 6.66 20.85
N ILE A 81 3.82 6.24 22.09
CA ILE A 81 2.91 5.45 22.92
C ILE A 81 2.47 6.33 24.09
N PRO A 82 1.18 6.70 24.20
CA PRO A 82 0.64 7.38 25.38
C PRO A 82 0.72 6.49 26.63
N THR A 83 1.06 7.08 27.76
CA THR A 83 1.06 6.42 29.08
C THR A 83 0.28 7.27 30.09
N GLU A 84 -0.07 6.71 31.24
CA GLU A 84 -0.79 7.44 32.31
C GLU A 84 -0.07 8.72 32.73
N ASN A 85 1.28 8.73 32.69
CA ASN A 85 2.12 9.82 33.17
C ASN A 85 2.77 10.64 32.03
N GLY A 86 2.40 10.42 30.77
CA GLY A 86 2.94 11.19 29.64
C GLY A 86 3.04 10.39 28.35
N VAL A 87 4.20 10.47 27.70
CA VAL A 87 4.39 9.87 26.37
C VAL A 87 5.77 9.26 26.20
N THR A 88 5.82 8.06 25.62
CA THR A 88 7.06 7.43 25.16
C THR A 88 7.16 7.61 23.66
N VAL A 89 8.11 8.43 23.20
CA VAL A 89 8.40 8.58 21.77
C VAL A 89 9.32 7.45 21.35
N THR A 90 8.86 6.57 20.46
CA THR A 90 9.57 5.33 20.08
C THR A 90 10.62 5.54 19.00
N THR A 91 10.66 6.73 18.41
CA THR A 91 11.47 7.06 17.23
C THR A 91 12.40 8.25 17.49
N LYS A 92 12.66 8.58 18.76
CA LYS A 92 13.71 9.54 19.13
C LYS A 92 15.08 8.95 18.76
N ALA A 93 15.90 9.76 18.09
CA ALA A 93 17.29 9.44 17.78
C ALA A 93 18.18 9.53 19.02
#